data_AF-A0A069CSD8-F1
#
_entry.id   AF-A0A069CSD8-F1
#
_cell.length_a   1.000
_cell.length_b   1.000
_cell.length_c   1.000
_cell.angle_alpha   90.00
_cell.angle_beta   90.00
_cell.angle_gamma   90.00
#
_symmetry.space_group_name_H-M   'P 1'
#
loop_
_entity.id
_entity.type
_entity.pdbx_description
1 polymer ?
#
loop_
_entity_poly.entity_id
_entity_poly.type
_entity_poly.pdbx_seq_one_letter_code
_entity_poly.pdbx_strand_id
1 'polypeptide(L)'
;MTFDEPISLAALVFKWRNDHGYSISEASRVSGIPFATLRRIEHGSEPRSATIAKLSKVLLMPPNELYSRYLFKSEDEKKYQ
;
A
#
# COMPACT_ATOMS: atom_id res chain seq x y z
N MET A 1 10.57 11.90 21.27
CA MET A 1 10.22 12.08 19.84
C MET A 1 10.34 10.70 19.22
N THR A 2 9.24 9.96 19.14
CA THR A 2 9.26 8.65 18.49
C THR A 2 9.42 8.91 17.00
N PHE A 3 10.57 8.53 16.45
CA PHE A 3 10.69 8.41 15.00
C PHE A 3 9.76 7.25 14.64
N ASP A 4 8.57 7.55 14.11
CA ASP A 4 7.69 6.50 13.59
C ASP A 4 8.50 5.71 12.57
N GLU A 5 8.67 4.41 12.84
CA GLU A 5 9.35 3.53 11.91
C GLU A 5 8.70 3.66 10.53
N PRO A 6 9.47 3.58 9.44
CA PRO A 6 8.89 3.65 8.11
C PRO A 6 7.83 2.57 7.98
N ILE A 7 6.58 2.92 7.68
CA ILE A 7 5.57 1.90 7.36
C ILE A 7 5.76 1.42 5.93
N SER A 8 5.68 0.10 5.72
CA SER A 8 5.75 -0.53 4.39
C SER A 8 4.58 -0.07 3.51
N LEU A 9 4.70 -0.23 2.20
CA LEU A 9 3.61 0.07 1.28
C LEU A 9 2.37 -0.80 1.57
N ALA A 10 2.57 -2.07 1.93
CA ALA A 10 1.48 -2.98 2.25
C ALA A 10 0.70 -2.52 3.50
N ALA A 11 1.44 -2.20 4.58
CA ALA A 11 0.87 -1.68 5.81
C ALA A 11 0.17 -0.34 5.58
N LEU A 12 0.73 0.53 4.74
CA LEU A 12 0.14 1.83 4.41
C LEU A 12 -1.19 1.68 3.66
N VAL A 13 -1.27 0.78 2.67
CA VAL A 13 -2.52 0.51 1.93
C VAL A 13 -3.57 -0.11 2.84
N PHE A 14 -3.17 -1.06 3.69
CA PHE A 14 -4.05 -1.65 4.70
C PHE A 14 -4.57 -0.58 5.67
N LYS A 15 -3.70 0.28 6.20
CA LYS A 15 -4.08 1.34 7.13
C LYS A 15 -5.06 2.32 6.49
N TRP A 16 -4.74 2.84 5.30
CA TRP A 16 -5.62 3.73 4.55
C TRP A 16 -7.01 3.12 4.37
N ARG A 17 -7.08 1.84 3.99
CA ARG A 17 -8.35 1.13 3.80
C ARG A 17 -9.16 1.08 5.10
N ASN A 18 -8.53 0.70 6.22
CA ASN A 18 -9.24 0.57 7.50
C ASN A 18 -9.62 1.92 8.11
N ASP A 19 -8.79 2.96 7.97
CA ASP A 19 -9.09 4.32 8.46
C ASP A 19 -10.36 4.89 7.80
N HIS A 20 -10.63 4.49 6.54
CA HIS A 20 -11.83 4.89 5.82
C HIS A 20 -12.99 3.89 5.95
N GLY A 21 -12.81 2.79 6.68
CA GLY A 21 -13.84 1.75 6.83
C GLY A 21 -14.13 0.95 5.56
N TYR A 22 -13.20 0.91 4.60
CA TYR A 22 -13.41 0.22 3.33
C TYR A 22 -13.11 -1.29 3.43
N SER A 23 -13.95 -2.11 2.81
CA SER A 23 -13.55 -3.45 2.34
C SER A 23 -12.58 -3.34 1.15
N ILE A 24 -11.88 -4.42 0.80
CA ILE A 24 -11.01 -4.41 -0.40
C ILE A 24 -11.82 -4.15 -1.69
N SER A 25 -13.10 -4.56 -1.72
CA SER A 25 -13.99 -4.31 -2.85
C SER A 25 -14.33 -2.82 -2.99
N GLU A 26 -14.64 -2.16 -1.88
CA GLU A 26 -14.91 -0.71 -1.86
C GLU A 26 -13.63 0.09 -2.16
N ALA A 27 -12.51 -0.29 -1.55
CA ALA A 27 -11.19 0.27 -1.85
C ALA A 27 -10.87 0.17 -3.36
N SER A 28 -11.21 -0.95 -3.99
CA SER A 28 -11.04 -1.16 -5.43
C SER A 28 -11.85 -0.17 -6.25
N ARG A 29 -13.12 0.04 -5.89
CA ARG A 29 -14.00 1.01 -6.57
C ARG A 29 -13.49 2.44 -6.43
N VAL A 30 -13.13 2.87 -5.22
CA VAL A 30 -12.72 4.27 -4.96
C VAL A 30 -11.33 4.60 -5.49
N SER A 31 -10.39 3.65 -5.47
CA SER A 31 -9.04 3.86 -5.99
C SER A 31 -8.91 3.60 -7.50
N GLY A 32 -9.90 2.92 -8.09
CA GLY A 32 -9.81 2.40 -9.46
C GLY A 32 -8.71 1.35 -9.65
N ILE A 33 -8.19 0.75 -8.57
CA ILE A 33 -7.21 -0.35 -8.62
C ILE A 33 -7.98 -1.67 -8.54
N PRO A 34 -7.72 -2.66 -9.41
CA PRO A 34 -8.45 -3.93 -9.38
C PRO A 34 -8.33 -4.66 -8.03
N PHE A 35 -9.41 -5.26 -7.55
CA PHE A 35 -9.47 -6.01 -6.29
C PHE A 35 -8.27 -6.94 -6.07
N ALA A 36 -7.98 -7.81 -7.04
CA ALA A 36 -6.87 -8.77 -6.94
C ALA A 36 -5.50 -8.07 -6.83
N THR A 37 -5.37 -6.86 -7.41
CA THR A 37 -4.15 -6.06 -7.33
C THR A 37 -3.99 -5.44 -5.94
N LEU A 38 -5.05 -4.82 -5.40
CA LEU A 38 -5.03 -4.31 -4.01
C LEU A 38 -4.74 -5.42 -3.00
N ARG A 39 -5.43 -6.56 -3.13
CA ARG A 39 -5.19 -7.72 -2.26
C ARG A 39 -3.73 -8.14 -2.28
N ARG A 40 -3.10 -8.26 -3.46
CA ARG A 40 -1.68 -8.62 -3.57
C ARG A 40 -0.74 -7.59 -2.94
N ILE A 41 -1.06 -6.29 -3.06
CA ILE A 41 -0.27 -5.22 -2.47
C ILE A 41 -0.34 -5.24 -0.95
N GLU A 42 -1.52 -5.46 -0.36
CA GLU A 42 -1.66 -5.68 1.10
C GLU A 42 -0.89 -6.92 1.59
N HIS A 43 -0.50 -7.84 0.70
CA HIS A 43 0.38 -8.98 1.00
C HIS A 43 1.83 -8.75 0.53
N GLY A 44 2.24 -7.52 0.22
CA GLY A 44 3.63 -7.17 -0.09
C GLY A 44 4.10 -7.52 -1.51
N SER A 45 3.20 -7.81 -2.44
CA SER A 45 3.57 -8.02 -3.85
C SER A 45 4.03 -6.73 -4.52
N GLU A 46 4.94 -6.85 -5.49
CA GLU A 46 5.43 -5.71 -6.27
C GLU A 46 4.31 -5.00 -7.04
N PRO A 47 4.09 -3.69 -6.81
CA PRO A 47 3.13 -2.91 -7.57
C PRO A 47 3.70 -2.51 -8.93
N ARG A 48 2.86 -2.53 -9.98
CA ARG A 48 3.19 -1.93 -11.27
C ARG A 48 3.24 -0.40 -11.16
N SER A 49 3.98 0.27 -12.04
CA SER A 49 4.07 1.73 -12.11
C SER A 49 2.70 2.43 -12.23
N ALA A 50 1.81 1.91 -13.05
CA ALA A 50 0.43 2.42 -13.17
C ALA A 50 -0.36 2.31 -11.85
N THR A 51 -0.07 1.28 -11.04
CA THR A 51 -0.69 1.11 -9.72
C THR A 51 -0.11 2.10 -8.71
N ILE A 52 1.21 2.31 -8.71
CA ILE A 52 1.85 3.36 -7.89
C ILE A 52 1.25 4.73 -8.20
N ALA A 53 1.02 5.06 -9.48
CA ALA A 53 0.41 6.34 -9.87
C ALA A 53 -1.05 6.52 -9.41
N LYS A 54 -1.77 5.41 -9.14
CA LYS A 54 -3.11 5.46 -8.53
C LYS A 54 -3.00 5.58 -7.01
N LEU A 55 -2.11 4.80 -6.41
CA LEU A 55 -1.82 4.84 -4.98
C LEU A 55 -1.34 6.22 -4.52
N SER A 56 -0.52 6.91 -5.32
CA SER A 56 -0.06 8.27 -5.02
C SER A 56 -1.20 9.26 -4.86
N LYS A 57 -2.25 9.12 -5.68
CA LYS A 57 -3.43 9.99 -5.62
C LYS A 57 -4.29 9.72 -4.39
N VAL A 58 -4.48 8.45 -4.01
CA VAL A 58 -5.34 8.10 -2.86
C VAL A 58 -4.63 8.25 -1.52
N LEU A 59 -3.32 8.02 -1.48
CA LEU A 59 -2.49 8.15 -0.27
C LEU A 59 -1.90 9.56 -0.12
N LEU A 60 -2.11 10.44 -1.11
CA LEU A 60 -1.55 11.79 -1.16
C LEU A 60 -0.02 11.82 -0.95
N MET A 61 0.66 10.84 -1.54
CA MET A 61 2.12 10.68 -1.44
C MET A 61 2.78 10.67 -2.82
N PRO A 62 4.00 11.21 -2.95
CA PRO A 62 4.78 11.12 -4.17
C PRO A 62 5.06 9.65 -4.59
N PRO A 63 5.04 9.33 -5.91
CA PRO A 63 5.34 7.99 -6.41
C PRO A 63 6.68 7.41 -5.92
N ASN A 64 7.73 8.22 -5.85
CA ASN A 64 9.05 7.81 -5.38
C ASN A 64 9.02 7.39 -3.90
N GLU A 65 8.27 8.09 -3.05
CA GLU A 65 8.10 7.70 -1.65
C GLU A 65 7.40 6.35 -1.54
N LEU A 66 6.35 6.11 -2.33
CA LEU A 66 5.66 4.82 -2.34
C LEU A 66 6.56 3.67 -2.82
N TYR A 67 7.45 3.93 -3.80
CA TYR A 67 8.46 2.97 -4.21
C TYR A 67 9.48 2.69 -3.09
N SER A 68 9.97 3.71 -2.40
CA SER A 68 10.86 3.54 -1.24
C SER A 68 10.18 2.72 -0.14
N ARG A 69 8.89 2.95 0.12
CA ARG A 69 8.09 2.18 1.09
C ARG A 69 7.80 0.75 0.65
N TYR A 70 7.80 0.46 -0.65
CA TYR A 70 7.73 -0.92 -1.14
C TYR A 70 9.05 -1.66 -0.93
N LEU A 71 10.17 -0.99 -1.19
CA LEU A 71 11.51 -1.54 -0.97
C LEU A 71 11.81 -1.71 0.54
N PHE A 72 11.24 -0.84 1.35
CA PHE A 72 11.19 -1.01 2.80
C PHE A 72 10.20 -2.13 3.16
N LYS A 73 10.71 -3.32 3.49
CA LYS A 73 9.90 -4.41 4.06
C LYS A 73 10.11 -4.49 5.56
N SER A 74 9.03 -4.57 6.32
CA SER A 74 9.10 -4.85 7.76
C SER A 74 9.66 -6.27 8.00
N GLU A 75 10.20 -6.51 9.20
CA GLU A 75 10.68 -7.85 9.59
C GLU A 75 9.59 -8.93 9.44
N ASP A 76 8.33 -8.59 9.71
CA ASP A 76 7.18 -9.49 9.55
C ASP A 76 6.93 -9.89 8.09
N GLU A 77 7.17 -8.97 7.13
CA GLU A 77 6.98 -9.22 5.70
C GLU A 77 8.13 -10.03 5.08
N LYS A 78 9.30 -10.07 5.72
CA LYS A 78 10.44 -10.89 5.28
C LYS A 78 10.24 -12.39 5.59
N LYS A 79 9.36 -12.73 6.54
CA LYS A 79 9.15 -14.09 7.05
C LYS A 79 8.33 -15.01 6.14
N TYR A 80 7.60 -14.44 5.17
CA TYR A 80 6.66 -15.17 4.29
C TYR A 80 7.14 -15.31 2.84
N GLN A 81 8.46 -15.19 2.62
CA GLN A 81 9.13 -15.54 1.36
C GLN A 81 9.92 -16.83 1.53
#